data_AF-A0A844DHH7-F1
#
_entry.id   AF-A0A844DHH7-F1
#
_cell.length_a   1.000
_cell.length_b   1.000
_cell.length_c   1.000
_cell.angle_alpha   90.00
_cell.angle_beta   90.00
_cell.angle_gamma   90.00
#
_symmetry.space_group_name_H-M   'P 1'
#
loop_
_entity.id
_entity.type
_entity.pdbx_description
1 polymer ?
#
loop_
_entity_poly.entity_id
_entity_poly.type
_entity_poly.pdbx_seq_one_letter_code
_entity_poly.pdbx_strand_id
1 'polypeptide(L)'
;MSDKRLIDANALRQKIEKWADSADNSISFADSVESFAYDEVLDAIDAAPTIDPEALQPVAHWVCEEDYDGDPVVWTCSRCKDSSIMYDGTPKDNGFKFCPYCGAKMEE
;
A
#
# COMPACT_ATOMS: atom_id res chain seq x y z
N MET A 1 6.46 -17.85 -2.19
CA MET A 1 5.35 -16.88 -2.10
C MET A 1 4.85 -16.62 -3.51
N SER A 2 3.54 -16.72 -3.76
CA SER A 2 2.96 -16.42 -5.07
C SER A 2 3.00 -14.90 -5.31
N ASP A 3 3.36 -14.47 -6.51
CA ASP A 3 3.42 -13.05 -6.87
C ASP A 3 2.05 -12.39 -6.71
N LYS A 4 1.95 -11.41 -5.81
CA LYS A 4 0.73 -10.61 -5.59
C LYS A 4 0.85 -9.31 -6.37
N ARG A 5 -0.22 -8.95 -7.09
CA ARG A 5 -0.29 -7.72 -7.89
C ARG A 5 -1.27 -6.75 -7.25
N LEU A 6 -0.89 -5.48 -7.14
CA LEU A 6 -1.86 -4.40 -6.95
C LEU A 6 -2.58 -4.18 -8.29
N ILE A 7 -3.90 -4.10 -8.25
CA ILE A 7 -4.75 -3.93 -9.42
C ILE A 7 -5.67 -2.72 -9.22
N ASP A 8 -5.99 -2.04 -10.31
CA ASP A 8 -7.11 -1.10 -10.34
C ASP A 8 -8.41 -1.89 -10.48
N ALA A 9 -9.06 -2.16 -9.35
CA ALA A 9 -10.29 -2.93 -9.29
C ALA A 9 -11.45 -2.22 -10.01
N ASN A 10 -11.48 -0.88 -10.01
CA ASN A 10 -12.53 -0.11 -10.69
C ASN A 10 -12.41 -0.24 -12.22
N ALA A 11 -11.20 -0.12 -12.75
CA ALA A 11 -10.96 -0.32 -14.18
C ALA A 11 -11.26 -1.76 -14.61
N LEU A 12 -10.93 -2.76 -13.77
CA LEU A 12 -11.25 -4.15 -14.03
C LEU A 12 -12.77 -4.39 -14.02
N ARG A 13 -13.48 -3.86 -13.02
CA ARG A 13 -14.94 -3.93 -12.89
C ARG A 13 -15.65 -3.38 -14.13
N GLN A 14 -15.31 -2.15 -14.54
CA GLN A 14 -15.86 -1.52 -15.75
C GLN A 14 -15.64 -2.32 -17.02
N LYS A 15 -14.54 -3.08 -17.09
CA LYS A 15 -14.26 -3.94 -18.24
C LYS A 15 -15.16 -5.17 -18.26
N ILE A 16 -15.43 -5.76 -17.10
CA ILE A 16 -16.30 -6.93 -16.95
C ILE A 16 -17.77 -6.56 -17.14
N GLU A 17 -18.22 -5.41 -16.64
CA GLU A 17 -19.58 -4.91 -16.88
C GLU A 17 -19.90 -4.81 -18.38
N LYS A 18 -18.95 -4.31 -19.19
CA LYS A 18 -19.11 -4.26 -20.65
C LYS A 18 -19.26 -5.65 -21.29
N TRP A 19 -18.65 -6.68 -20.69
CA TRP A 19 -18.80 -8.05 -21.16
C TRP A 19 -20.14 -8.64 -20.74
N ALA A 20 -20.56 -8.40 -19.49
CA ALA A 20 -21.88 -8.76 -18.99
C ALA A 20 -22.99 -8.16 -19.85
N ASP A 21 -22.94 -6.84 -20.10
CA ASP A 21 -23.89 -6.13 -20.97
C ASP A 21 -23.95 -6.76 -22.38
N SER A 22 -22.79 -7.19 -22.91
CA SER A 22 -22.75 -7.81 -24.24
C SER A 22 -23.36 -9.21 -24.27
N ALA A 23 -23.24 -9.98 -23.17
CA ALA A 23 -23.83 -11.30 -23.02
C ALA A 23 -25.35 -11.22 -22.78
N ASP A 24 -25.81 -10.26 -21.97
CA ASP A 24 -27.23 -10.04 -21.65
C ASP A 24 -28.07 -9.60 -22.85
N ASN A 25 -27.45 -8.92 -23.81
CA ASN A 25 -28.12 -8.53 -25.04
C ASN A 25 -28.30 -9.69 -26.04
N SER A 26 -27.87 -10.90 -25.69
CA SER A 26 -28.00 -12.09 -26.52
C SER A 26 -29.12 -13.02 -26.07
N ILE A 27 -29.71 -13.74 -27.04
CA ILE A 27 -30.92 -14.58 -26.85
C ILE A 27 -30.56 -16.07 -26.70
N SER A 28 -29.27 -16.41 -26.67
CA SER A 28 -28.82 -17.81 -26.53
C SER A 28 -28.78 -18.25 -25.08
N PHE A 29 -29.13 -19.51 -24.82
CA PHE A 29 -28.95 -20.14 -23.51
C PHE A 29 -27.47 -20.12 -23.05
N ALA A 30 -26.52 -20.25 -23.96
CA ALA A 30 -25.09 -20.18 -23.62
C ALA A 30 -24.70 -18.82 -23.02
N ASP A 31 -25.27 -17.75 -23.58
CA ASP A 31 -24.96 -16.37 -23.16
C ASP A 31 -25.60 -16.06 -21.80
N SER A 32 -26.73 -16.70 -21.48
CA SER A 32 -27.33 -16.60 -20.13
C SER A 32 -26.45 -17.21 -19.04
N VAL A 33 -25.73 -18.32 -19.33
CA VAL A 33 -24.79 -18.92 -18.38
C VAL A 33 -23.52 -18.07 -18.24
N GLU A 34 -23.08 -17.46 -19.34
CA GLU A 34 -21.95 -16.54 -19.34
C GLU A 34 -22.23 -15.27 -18.52
N SER A 35 -23.43 -14.71 -18.63
CA SER A 35 -23.89 -13.58 -17.82
C SER A 35 -23.79 -13.85 -16.31
N PHE A 36 -24.29 -15.00 -15.83
CA PHE A 36 -24.14 -15.40 -14.42
C PHE A 36 -22.68 -15.46 -13.96
N ALA A 37 -21.77 -15.91 -14.83
CA ALA A 37 -20.36 -15.97 -14.50
C ALA A 37 -19.74 -14.57 -14.36
N TYR A 38 -20.19 -13.59 -15.16
CA TYR A 38 -19.74 -12.21 -15.00
C TYR A 38 -20.26 -11.57 -13.71
N ASP A 39 -21.52 -11.82 -13.36
CA ASP A 39 -22.11 -11.33 -12.11
C ASP A 39 -21.35 -11.85 -10.88
N GLU A 40 -21.03 -13.15 -10.84
CA GLU A 40 -20.24 -13.72 -9.73
C GLU A 40 -18.85 -13.07 -9.61
N VAL A 41 -18.21 -12.72 -10.74
CA VAL A 41 -16.91 -12.04 -10.72
C VAL A 41 -17.05 -10.59 -10.24
N LEU A 42 -18.11 -9.89 -10.64
CA LEU A 42 -18.39 -8.52 -10.17
C LEU A 42 -18.63 -8.51 -8.65
N ASP A 43 -19.44 -9.45 -8.15
CA ASP A 43 -19.68 -9.63 -6.71
C ASP A 43 -18.38 -9.93 -5.95
N ALA A 44 -17.50 -10.77 -6.53
CA ALA A 44 -16.20 -11.06 -5.93
C ALA A 44 -15.25 -9.84 -5.90
N ILE A 45 -15.31 -8.96 -6.91
CA ILE A 45 -14.57 -7.69 -6.92
C ILE A 45 -15.12 -6.75 -5.83
N ASP A 46 -16.44 -6.63 -5.73
CA ASP A 46 -17.10 -5.74 -4.78
C ASP A 46 -16.93 -6.21 -3.33
N ALA A 47 -16.81 -7.52 -3.10
CA ALA A 47 -16.51 -8.11 -1.79
C ALA A 47 -15.02 -8.02 -1.40
N ALA A 48 -14.12 -7.78 -2.35
CA ALA A 48 -12.69 -7.70 -2.06
C ALA A 48 -12.36 -6.44 -1.24
N PRO A 49 -11.48 -6.53 -0.24
CA PRO A 49 -11.12 -5.37 0.56
C PRO A 49 -10.40 -4.32 -0.29
N THR A 50 -10.83 -3.06 -0.18
CA THR A 50 -10.10 -1.94 -0.76
C THR A 50 -8.79 -1.73 0.00
N ILE A 51 -7.69 -1.76 -0.73
CA ILE A 51 -6.37 -1.41 -0.22
C ILE A 51 -6.06 0.00 -0.71
N ASP A 52 -5.89 0.93 0.21
CA ASP A 52 -5.31 2.24 -0.09
C ASP A 52 -3.77 2.15 -0.03
N PRO A 53 -3.06 2.24 -1.16
CA PRO A 53 -1.60 2.16 -1.18
C PRO A 53 -0.94 3.33 -0.46
N GLU A 54 -1.60 4.48 -0.34
CA GLU A 54 -1.08 5.62 0.43
C GLU A 54 -1.19 5.34 1.93
N ALA A 55 -2.31 4.79 2.40
CA ALA A 55 -2.43 4.31 3.79
C ALA A 55 -1.46 3.18 4.13
N LEU A 56 -0.97 2.43 3.14
CA LEU A 56 0.06 1.41 3.33
C LEU A 56 1.48 1.99 3.43
N GLN A 57 1.72 3.23 2.99
CA GLN A 57 3.03 3.86 3.17
C GLN A 57 3.21 4.20 4.64
N PRO A 58 4.13 3.54 5.35
CA PRO A 58 4.28 3.83 6.74
C PRO A 58 4.86 5.21 6.96
N VAL A 59 4.33 5.92 7.94
CA VAL A 59 4.92 7.16 8.44
C VAL A 59 5.56 6.92 9.80
N ALA A 60 6.62 7.65 10.07
CA ALA A 60 7.33 7.68 11.35
C ALA A 60 7.96 9.06 11.55
N HIS A 61 8.46 9.32 12.74
CA HIS A 61 9.29 10.48 13.05
C HIS A 61 10.50 10.00 13.85
N TRP A 62 11.57 10.80 13.82
CA TRP A 62 12.76 10.53 14.59
C TRP A 62 12.59 11.02 16.03
N VAL A 63 12.88 10.16 16.99
CA VAL A 63 12.97 10.50 18.41
C VAL A 63 14.45 10.63 18.75
N CYS A 64 14.87 11.83 19.15
CA CYS A 64 16.21 12.06 19.67
C CYS A 64 16.21 11.75 21.16
N GLU A 65 17.07 10.85 21.62
CA GLU A 65 17.39 10.75 23.04
C GLU A 65 18.49 11.77 23.31
N GLU A 66 18.25 12.73 24.22
CA GLU A 66 19.23 13.80 24.51
C GLU A 66 20.51 13.18 25.08
N ASP A 67 21.60 13.26 24.31
CA ASP A 67 22.93 12.88 24.77
C ASP A 67 23.65 14.09 25.40
N TYR A 68 24.21 13.84 26.58
CA TYR A 68 25.06 14.75 27.34
C TYR A 68 26.31 15.12 26.51
N ASP A 69 26.77 16.37 26.61
CA ASP A 69 27.87 16.94 25.80
C ASP A 69 29.05 15.96 25.60
N GLY A 70 29.18 15.40 24.38
CA GLY A 70 30.32 14.59 23.95
C GLY A 70 29.99 13.20 23.38
N ASP A 71 28.77 12.69 23.58
CA ASP A 71 28.35 11.37 23.09
C ASP A 71 27.61 11.43 21.73
N PRO A 72 27.67 10.36 20.92
CA PRO A 72 27.07 10.35 19.59
C PRO A 72 25.54 10.29 19.66
N VAL A 73 24.86 11.25 19.02
CA VAL A 73 23.40 11.43 19.10
C VAL A 73 22.65 10.21 18.55
N VAL A 74 21.81 9.63 19.40
CA VAL A 74 20.96 8.49 19.05
C VAL A 74 19.58 8.95 18.54
N TRP A 75 19.25 8.55 17.32
CA TRP A 75 17.96 8.82 16.68
C TRP A 75 17.16 7.54 16.48
N THR A 76 16.05 7.40 17.21
CA THR A 76 15.20 6.20 17.22
C THR A 76 13.97 6.39 16.35
N CYS A 77 13.68 5.43 15.48
CA CYS A 77 12.46 5.42 14.68
C CYS A 77 11.22 5.19 15.56
N SER A 78 10.25 6.10 15.54
CA SER A 78 9.04 5.98 16.36
C SER A 78 8.19 4.74 16.03
N ARG A 79 8.33 4.16 14.83
CA ARG A 79 7.59 2.98 14.38
C ARG A 79 8.25 1.65 14.73
N CYS A 80 9.46 1.39 14.22
CA CYS A 80 10.12 0.09 14.39
C CYS A 80 11.03 0.01 15.62
N LYS A 81 11.29 1.16 16.27
CA LYS A 81 12.14 1.28 17.46
C LYS A 81 13.62 0.94 17.24
N ASP A 82 14.06 0.76 15.99
CA ASP A 82 15.48 0.71 15.66
C ASP A 82 16.10 2.12 15.70
N SER A 83 17.36 2.18 16.11
CA SER A 83 18.09 3.43 16.31
C SER A 83 19.24 3.60 15.31
N SER A 84 19.43 4.82 14.86
CA SER A 84 20.57 5.26 14.06
C SER A 84 21.44 6.20 14.88
N ILE A 85 22.74 5.90 14.95
CA ILE A 85 23.72 6.70 15.68
C ILE A 85 24.36 7.68 14.69
N MET A 86 24.36 8.97 15.01
CA MET A 86 24.93 10.01 14.16
C MET A 86 26.00 10.81 14.92
N TYR A 87 27.14 11.02 14.27
CA TYR A 87 28.26 11.79 14.82
C TYR A 87 28.23 13.27 14.43
N ASP A 88 27.51 13.61 13.36
CA ASP A 88 27.38 14.98 12.84
C ASP A 88 25.99 15.18 12.23
N GLY A 89 25.31 16.25 12.66
CA GLY A 89 23.98 16.64 12.19
C GLY A 89 22.81 15.75 12.63
N THR A 90 21.62 16.11 12.14
CA THR A 90 20.38 15.35 12.33
C THR A 90 20.15 14.35 11.19
N PRO A 91 19.20 13.40 11.32
CA PRO A 91 18.81 12.54 10.20
C PRO A 91 18.35 13.33 8.98
N LYS A 92 17.70 14.47 9.19
CA LYS A 92 17.26 15.36 8.11
C LYS A 92 18.45 15.97 7.37
N ASP A 93 19.48 16.43 8.08
CA ASP A 93 20.70 16.99 7.49
C ASP A 93 21.47 15.94 6.68
N ASN A 94 21.44 14.69 7.15
CA ASN A 94 22.06 13.55 6.48
C ASN A 94 21.18 12.93 5.37
N GLY A 95 20.02 13.51 5.05
CA GLY A 95 19.16 13.08 3.93
C GLY A 95 18.31 11.84 4.21
N PHE A 96 18.10 11.45 5.47
CA PHE A 96 17.28 10.30 5.87
C PHE A 96 15.78 10.60 5.74
N LYS A 97 15.27 10.60 4.51
CA LYS A 97 13.85 10.74 4.19
C LYS A 97 12.99 9.53 4.59
N PHE A 98 13.64 8.38 4.78
CA PHE A 98 12.99 7.13 5.16
C PHE A 98 13.80 6.42 6.24
N CYS A 99 13.11 5.64 7.08
CA CYS A 99 13.74 4.72 8.02
C CYS A 99 14.52 3.64 7.25
N PRO A 100 15.83 3.46 7.50
CA PRO A 100 16.61 2.44 6.81
C PRO A 100 16.22 1.01 7.22
N TYR A 101 15.53 0.84 8.35
CA TYR A 101 15.13 -0.48 8.88
C TYR A 101 13.74 -0.92 8.41
N CYS A 102 12.75 -0.03 8.51
CA CYS A 102 11.35 -0.38 8.22
C CYS A 102 10.75 0.29 6.98
N GLY A 103 11.52 1.15 6.29
CA GLY A 103 11.06 1.86 5.09
C GLY A 103 9.99 2.93 5.33
N ALA A 104 9.66 3.23 6.59
CA ALA A 104 8.72 4.31 6.90
C ALA A 104 9.24 5.66 6.43
N LYS A 105 8.39 6.45 5.77
CA LYS A 105 8.67 7.84 5.44
C LYS A 105 8.78 8.65 6.72
N MET A 106 9.84 9.44 6.82
CA MET A 106 10.09 10.28 7.98
C MET A 106 9.38 11.62 7.82
N GLU A 107 8.46 11.89 8.74
CA GLU A 107 7.73 13.14 8.90
C GLU A 107 8.28 13.92 10.11
N GLU A 108 8.04 15.23 10.13
CA GLU A 108 8.52 16.13 11.19
C GLU A 108 7.74 15.98 12.50
#